data_AF-A0A4Q6BC03-F1
#
_entry.id   AF-A0A4Q6BC03-F1
#
_cell.length_a   1.000
_cell.length_b   1.000
_cell.length_c   1.000
_cell.angle_alpha   90.00
_cell.angle_beta   90.00
_cell.angle_gamma   90.00
#
_symmetry.space_group_name_H-M   'P 1'
#
loop_
_entity.id
_entity.type
_entity.pdbx_description
1 polymer ?
#
loop_
_entity_poly.entity_id
_entity_poly.type
_entity_poly.pdbx_seq_one_letter_code
_entity_poly.pdbx_strand_id
1 'polypeptide(L)'
;SNWARQQDANRLLVRWLTGTDRPATRSRSDSSALPVAPVAHALARTIPRSSKERVDIAIARFGGDETSEMLGTFRIDGALRQDAEVECPLCDRDLSTHTSSSGYVDWTGIAVEADDFGKTLAVFYYDQEAGKIPPRYDAYLPMPSAAIEARLQDGKGFYAVKERPGAPAIVLFAAPRRAQLASVESAFAVQTELPKDPVTVNVPKGLLPREIKAAMRARFGAFRACYEALAEPRPAGTFELAFAIDGAGKVQSASSANGTTMRATGFERCMLEGARSVEFPALGGAGETTVRYPITFQPD
;
A
#
# COMPACT_ATOMS: atom_id res chain seq x y z
N SER A 1 29.60 -26.76 -3.95
CA SER A 1 29.51 -25.30 -4.12
C SER A 1 29.03 -24.70 -2.81
N ASN A 2 29.55 -23.53 -2.42
CA ASN A 2 29.16 -22.85 -1.17
C ASN A 2 27.66 -22.47 -1.15
N TRP A 3 27.08 -22.35 -2.34
CA TRP A 3 25.70 -21.96 -2.61
C TRP A 3 24.65 -22.95 -2.09
N ALA A 4 24.87 -24.27 -2.23
CA ALA A 4 23.93 -25.27 -1.72
C ALA A 4 23.79 -25.20 -0.18
N ARG A 5 24.92 -25.00 0.52
CA ARG A 5 24.91 -24.80 1.99
C ARG A 5 24.23 -23.49 2.38
N GLN A 6 24.36 -22.45 1.55
CA GLN A 6 23.75 -21.14 1.79
C GLN A 6 22.22 -21.21 1.62
N GLN A 7 21.73 -21.92 0.61
CA GLN A 7 20.30 -22.17 0.44
C GLN A 7 19.71 -23.03 1.57
N ASP A 8 20.42 -24.08 1.98
CA ASP A 8 19.99 -24.91 3.11
C ASP A 8 19.96 -24.10 4.42
N ALA A 9 20.98 -23.27 4.67
CA ALA A 9 21.01 -22.38 5.82
C ALA A 9 19.87 -21.35 5.78
N ASN A 10 19.56 -20.77 4.62
CA ASN A 10 18.48 -19.81 4.48
C ASN A 10 17.11 -20.49 4.66
N ARG A 11 16.95 -21.72 4.15
CA ARG A 11 15.74 -22.54 4.37
C ARG A 11 15.54 -22.86 5.84
N LEU A 12 16.61 -23.23 6.55
CA LEU A 12 16.59 -23.45 7.99
C LEU A 12 16.28 -22.17 8.77
N LEU A 13 16.82 -21.02 8.34
CA LEU A 13 16.56 -19.72 8.95
C LEU A 13 15.09 -19.31 8.77
N VAL A 14 14.54 -19.44 7.57
CA VAL A 14 13.11 -19.18 7.28
C VAL A 14 12.23 -20.09 8.13
N ARG A 15 12.54 -21.39 8.20
CA ARG A 15 11.83 -22.34 9.07
C ARG A 15 11.88 -21.91 10.53
N TRP A 16 13.04 -21.47 11.01
CA TRP A 16 13.23 -21.05 12.40
C TRP A 16 12.47 -19.75 12.73
N LEU A 17 12.46 -18.79 11.80
CA LEU A 17 11.78 -17.51 11.98
C LEU A 17 10.25 -17.59 11.82
N THR A 18 9.78 -18.44 10.92
CA THR A 18 8.34 -18.49 10.55
C THR A 18 7.59 -19.71 11.11
N GLY A 19 8.31 -20.70 11.64
CA GLY A 19 7.74 -21.96 12.12
C GLY A 19 7.20 -22.87 11.02
N THR A 20 7.41 -22.56 9.73
CA THR A 20 6.91 -23.37 8.61
C THR A 20 8.00 -23.67 7.59
N ASP A 21 8.03 -24.91 7.07
CA ASP A 21 8.87 -25.32 5.93
C ASP A 21 8.25 -24.95 4.57
N ARG A 22 7.12 -24.22 4.57
CA ARG A 22 6.40 -23.94 3.32
C ARG A 22 7.21 -22.94 2.50
N PRO A 23 7.65 -23.29 1.28
CA PRO A 23 8.16 -22.29 0.36
C PRO A 23 7.06 -21.25 0.15
N ALA A 24 7.43 -19.97 0.09
CA ALA A 24 6.49 -18.88 -0.17
C ALA A 24 5.56 -19.29 -1.32
N THR A 25 4.27 -19.46 -1.03
CA THR A 25 3.29 -19.95 -2.00
C THR A 25 3.19 -18.92 -3.12
N ARG A 26 3.69 -19.26 -4.31
CA ARG A 26 3.47 -18.46 -5.52
C ARG A 26 1.98 -18.50 -5.85
N SER A 27 1.25 -17.45 -5.47
CA SER A 27 -0.14 -17.28 -5.90
C SER A 27 -0.13 -16.93 -7.39
N ARG A 28 -0.70 -17.81 -8.22
CA ARG A 28 -0.88 -17.57 -9.66
C ARG A 28 -2.28 -17.00 -9.84
N SER A 29 -2.45 -15.69 -9.69
CA SER A 29 -3.74 -15.06 -9.96
C SER A 29 -3.98 -15.02 -11.46
N ASP A 30 -5.22 -15.30 -11.89
CA ASP A 30 -5.64 -15.03 -13.27
C ASP A 30 -5.72 -13.51 -13.46
N SER A 31 -4.58 -12.93 -13.82
CA SER A 31 -4.38 -11.49 -13.86
C SER A 31 -5.18 -10.81 -14.98
N SER A 32 -5.69 -11.55 -15.96
CA SER A 32 -6.29 -11.01 -17.19
C SER A 32 -7.51 -10.12 -16.95
N ALA A 33 -8.31 -10.40 -15.92
CA ALA A 33 -9.55 -9.69 -15.60
C ALA A 33 -9.37 -8.40 -14.78
N LEU A 34 -8.17 -8.12 -14.26
CA LEU A 34 -7.93 -6.93 -13.45
C LEU A 34 -7.88 -5.67 -14.33
N PRO A 35 -8.24 -4.48 -13.82
CA PRO A 35 -7.98 -3.24 -14.53
C PRO A 35 -6.46 -2.99 -14.67
N VAL A 36 -6.05 -2.20 -15.65
CA VAL A 36 -4.68 -1.70 -15.76
C VAL A 36 -4.59 -0.40 -14.97
N ALA A 37 -3.78 -0.37 -13.92
CA ALA A 37 -3.60 0.84 -13.13
C ALA A 37 -2.76 1.88 -13.89
N PRO A 38 -2.97 3.19 -13.70
CA PRO A 38 -2.12 4.23 -14.27
C PRO A 38 -0.62 4.05 -13.97
N VAL A 39 -0.30 3.58 -12.76
CA VAL A 39 1.08 3.29 -12.34
C VAL A 39 1.72 2.16 -13.17
N ALA A 40 0.94 1.22 -13.70
CA ALA A 40 1.44 0.14 -14.55
C ALA A 40 2.03 0.68 -15.85
N HIS A 41 1.46 1.75 -16.43
CA HIS A 41 2.03 2.44 -17.59
C HIS A 41 3.36 3.12 -17.25
N ALA A 42 3.48 3.73 -16.06
CA ALA A 42 4.73 4.30 -15.61
C ALA A 42 5.81 3.25 -15.39
N LEU A 43 5.45 2.09 -14.83
CA LEU A 43 6.36 0.96 -14.69
C LEU A 43 6.74 0.36 -16.05
N ALA A 44 5.81 0.27 -17.00
CA ALA A 44 6.07 -0.23 -18.36
C ALA A 44 7.18 0.57 -19.07
N ARG A 45 7.24 1.89 -18.85
CA ARG A 45 8.31 2.75 -19.38
C ARG A 45 9.71 2.40 -18.86
N THR A 46 9.81 1.73 -17.70
CA THR A 46 11.09 1.30 -17.12
C THR A 46 11.65 0.03 -17.76
N ILE A 47 10.90 -0.61 -18.64
CA ILE A 47 11.30 -1.87 -19.28
C ILE A 47 11.97 -1.54 -20.61
N PRO A 48 13.22 -2.01 -20.82
CA PRO A 48 13.88 -1.86 -22.10
C PRO A 48 13.01 -2.45 -23.22
N ARG A 49 12.59 -1.61 -24.16
CA ARG A 49 11.88 -2.08 -25.37
C ARG A 49 12.91 -2.74 -26.28
N SER A 50 12.97 -4.07 -26.25
CA SER A 50 13.69 -4.82 -27.27
C SER A 50 12.84 -4.84 -28.54
N SER A 51 13.46 -4.69 -29.72
CA SER A 51 12.76 -4.72 -31.01
C SER A 51 12.21 -6.11 -31.41
N LYS A 52 12.28 -7.11 -30.52
CA LYS A 52 11.81 -8.47 -30.77
C LYS A 52 10.35 -8.64 -30.34
N GLU A 53 9.63 -9.52 -31.04
CA GLU A 53 8.19 -9.82 -30.90
C GLU A 53 7.74 -10.33 -29.52
N ARG A 54 8.66 -10.74 -28.63
CA ARG A 54 8.35 -11.28 -27.31
C ARG A 54 9.03 -10.51 -26.19
N VAL A 55 8.22 -10.05 -25.24
CA VAL A 55 8.68 -9.34 -24.04
C VAL A 55 8.32 -10.19 -22.82
N ASP A 56 9.31 -10.88 -22.26
CA ASP A 56 9.16 -11.58 -20.98
C ASP A 56 9.54 -10.62 -19.84
N ILE A 57 8.60 -10.41 -18.92
CA ILE A 57 8.71 -9.45 -17.82
C ILE A 57 8.63 -10.22 -16.51
N ALA A 58 9.75 -10.30 -15.80
CA ALA A 58 9.76 -10.75 -14.42
C ALA A 58 9.64 -9.52 -13.50
N ILE A 59 8.74 -9.59 -12.52
CA ILE A 59 8.53 -8.55 -11.51
C ILE A 59 8.78 -9.16 -10.14
N ALA A 60 9.69 -8.59 -9.37
CA ALA A 60 9.90 -8.93 -7.96
C ALA A 60 9.48 -7.75 -7.09
N ARG A 61 8.58 -8.00 -6.15
CA ARG A 61 8.00 -6.99 -5.26
C ARG A 61 8.40 -7.28 -3.84
N PHE A 62 8.88 -6.26 -3.15
CA PHE A 62 9.31 -6.37 -1.76
C PHE A 62 8.53 -5.38 -0.91
N GLY A 63 7.85 -5.89 0.11
CA GLY A 63 6.90 -5.14 0.90
C GLY A 63 5.60 -4.85 0.13
N GLY A 64 4.87 -3.83 0.58
CA GLY A 64 3.60 -3.42 -0.03
C GLY A 64 2.42 -4.26 0.43
N ASP A 65 1.22 -3.91 -0.05
CA ASP A 65 -0.02 -4.61 0.28
C ASP A 65 -0.60 -5.39 -0.91
N GLU A 66 -1.50 -6.31 -0.58
CA GLU A 66 -2.31 -7.02 -1.57
C GLU A 66 -3.23 -6.07 -2.36
N THR A 67 -3.47 -4.85 -1.85
CA THR A 67 -4.32 -3.86 -2.52
C THR A 67 -3.71 -3.41 -3.83
N SER A 68 -2.39 -3.24 -3.88
CA SER A 68 -1.67 -2.85 -5.11
C SER A 68 -1.82 -3.90 -6.22
N GLU A 69 -1.92 -5.20 -5.87
CA GLU A 69 -2.23 -6.25 -6.85
C GLU A 69 -3.65 -6.14 -7.37
N MET A 70 -4.63 -5.97 -6.46
CA MET A 70 -6.04 -5.86 -6.82
C MET A 70 -6.33 -4.65 -7.71
N LEU A 71 -5.57 -3.57 -7.54
CA LEU A 71 -5.69 -2.36 -8.36
C LEU A 71 -5.03 -2.50 -9.74
N GLY A 72 -4.25 -3.56 -9.97
CA GLY A 72 -3.56 -3.78 -11.23
C GLY A 72 -2.27 -2.98 -11.39
N THR A 73 -1.62 -2.58 -10.30
CA THR A 73 -0.32 -1.85 -10.33
C THR A 73 0.72 -2.59 -11.17
N PHE A 74 0.70 -3.92 -11.15
CA PHE A 74 1.68 -4.76 -11.87
C PHE A 74 1.14 -5.37 -13.17
N ARG A 75 0.02 -4.87 -13.70
CA ARG A 75 -0.52 -5.25 -15.02
C ARG A 75 0.26 -4.59 -16.16
N ILE A 76 1.58 -4.77 -16.13
CA ILE A 76 2.51 -4.17 -17.09
C ILE A 76 2.29 -4.74 -18.50
N ASP A 77 1.92 -6.03 -18.61
CA ASP A 77 1.49 -6.62 -19.88
C ASP A 77 0.30 -5.87 -20.48
N GLY A 78 -0.70 -5.53 -19.67
CA GLY A 78 -1.87 -4.77 -20.07
C GLY A 78 -1.50 -3.35 -20.48
N ALA A 79 -0.67 -2.69 -19.68
CA ALA A 79 -0.18 -1.34 -19.97
C ALA A 79 0.60 -1.27 -21.29
N LEU A 80 1.52 -2.22 -21.53
CA LEU A 80 2.29 -2.28 -22.78
C LEU A 80 1.40 -2.50 -24.00
N ARG A 81 0.36 -3.33 -23.90
CA ARG A 81 -0.61 -3.54 -24.99
C ARG A 81 -1.41 -2.26 -25.27
N GLN A 82 -1.93 -1.61 -24.22
CA GLN A 82 -2.68 -0.36 -24.34
C GLN A 82 -1.81 0.77 -24.91
N ASP A 83 -0.56 0.91 -24.45
CA ASP A 83 0.38 1.89 -24.97
C ASP A 83 0.69 1.63 -26.46
N ALA A 84 0.90 0.36 -26.85
CA ALA A 84 1.13 -0.01 -28.24
C ALA A 84 -0.08 0.27 -29.14
N GLU A 85 -1.30 0.03 -28.66
CA GLU A 85 -2.55 0.34 -29.36
C GLU A 85 -2.73 1.85 -29.57
N VAL A 86 -2.38 2.66 -28.56
CA VAL A 86 -2.39 4.13 -28.68
C VAL A 86 -1.33 4.62 -29.67
N GLU A 87 -0.12 4.06 -29.65
CA GLU A 87 0.96 4.43 -30.56
C GLU A 87 0.66 4.05 -32.02
N CYS A 88 -0.02 2.92 -32.27
CA CYS A 88 -0.42 2.52 -33.61
C CYS A 88 -1.72 1.69 -33.62
N PRO A 89 -2.89 2.35 -33.69
CA PRO A 89 -4.19 1.66 -33.66
C PRO A 89 -4.44 0.69 -34.82
N LEU A 90 -3.70 0.84 -35.93
CA LEU A 90 -3.85 0.05 -37.16
C LEU A 90 -2.73 -1.00 -37.34
N CYS A 91 -1.78 -1.08 -36.41
CA CYS A 91 -0.72 -2.07 -36.49
C CYS A 91 -1.22 -3.43 -35.98
N ASP A 92 -1.17 -4.45 -36.82
CA ASP A 92 -1.35 -5.85 -36.41
C ASP A 92 -0.08 -6.30 -35.67
N ARG A 93 -0.02 -6.00 -34.38
CA ARG A 93 1.10 -6.36 -33.51
C ARG A 93 0.65 -7.43 -32.53
N ASP A 94 0.99 -8.67 -32.85
CA ASP A 94 1.02 -9.78 -31.90
C ASP A 94 2.16 -9.55 -30.89
N LEU A 95 1.98 -8.58 -29.98
CA LEU A 95 2.92 -8.37 -28.88
C LEU A 95 2.71 -9.50 -27.85
N SER A 96 3.53 -10.54 -27.96
CA SER A 96 3.54 -11.63 -26.99
C SER A 96 4.21 -11.16 -25.71
N THR A 97 3.41 -10.71 -24.74
CA THR A 97 3.89 -10.33 -23.41
C THR A 97 3.62 -11.46 -22.40
N HIS A 98 4.69 -11.91 -21.74
CA HIS A 98 4.57 -12.82 -20.60
C HIS A 98 5.01 -12.08 -19.34
N THR A 99 4.09 -11.83 -18.42
CA THR A 99 4.43 -11.23 -17.12
C THR A 99 4.35 -12.29 -16.04
N SER A 100 5.41 -12.39 -15.25
CA SER A 100 5.43 -13.13 -13.99
C SER A 100 5.69 -12.15 -12.86
N SER A 101 4.95 -12.29 -11.75
CA SER A 101 5.07 -11.42 -10.58
C SER A 101 5.26 -12.28 -9.34
N SER A 102 6.30 -11.98 -8.57
CA SER A 102 6.59 -12.60 -7.27
C SER A 102 6.49 -11.52 -6.20
N GLY A 103 5.67 -11.77 -5.18
CA GLY A 103 5.52 -10.86 -4.03
C GLY A 103 6.19 -11.43 -2.78
N TYR A 104 6.99 -10.61 -2.12
CA TYR A 104 7.65 -10.94 -0.86
C TYR A 104 7.17 -9.97 0.22
N VAL A 105 6.55 -10.51 1.26
CA VAL A 105 6.07 -9.72 2.41
C VAL A 105 7.24 -9.20 3.25
N ASP A 106 8.39 -9.89 3.21
CA ASP A 106 9.60 -9.54 3.95
C ASP A 106 10.81 -9.29 3.03
N TRP A 107 11.90 -8.81 3.64
CA TRP A 107 13.15 -8.48 2.96
C TRP A 107 14.03 -9.68 2.63
N THR A 108 13.67 -10.90 3.08
CA THR A 108 14.47 -12.10 2.79
C THR A 108 14.35 -12.52 1.33
N GLY A 109 13.23 -12.17 0.68
CA GLY A 109 13.04 -12.35 -0.76
C GLY A 109 14.13 -11.71 -1.62
N ILE A 110 14.76 -10.63 -1.14
CA ILE A 110 15.86 -9.96 -1.86
C ILE A 110 17.02 -10.92 -2.09
N ALA A 111 17.35 -11.76 -1.11
CA ALA A 111 18.42 -12.74 -1.24
C ALA A 111 18.04 -13.89 -2.19
N VAL A 112 16.75 -14.21 -2.30
CA VAL A 112 16.23 -15.23 -3.22
C VAL A 112 16.31 -14.74 -4.67
N GLU A 113 15.99 -13.46 -4.91
CA GLU A 113 15.98 -12.82 -6.23
C GLU A 113 17.34 -12.23 -6.63
N ALA A 114 18.37 -12.36 -5.79
CA ALA A 114 19.65 -11.69 -5.96
C ALA A 114 20.30 -11.96 -7.33
N ASP A 115 20.26 -13.22 -7.77
CA ASP A 115 20.85 -13.69 -9.03
C ASP A 115 20.02 -13.27 -10.26
N ASP A 116 18.72 -13.03 -10.07
CA ASP A 116 17.78 -12.68 -11.14
C ASP A 116 17.51 -11.18 -11.24
N PHE A 117 17.99 -10.36 -10.30
CA PHE A 117 17.78 -8.91 -10.36
C PHE A 117 18.12 -8.31 -11.71
N GLY A 118 19.20 -8.74 -12.36
CA GLY A 118 19.61 -8.23 -13.68
C GLY A 118 18.58 -8.41 -14.81
N LYS A 119 17.53 -9.22 -14.60
CA LYS A 119 16.46 -9.49 -15.58
C LYS A 119 15.07 -9.10 -15.08
N THR A 120 14.96 -8.75 -13.80
CA THR A 120 13.68 -8.58 -13.10
C THR A 120 13.46 -7.11 -12.77
N LEU A 121 12.27 -6.58 -13.07
CA LEU A 121 11.82 -5.30 -12.54
C LEU A 121 11.61 -5.44 -11.03
N ALA A 122 12.44 -4.76 -10.27
CA ALA A 122 12.37 -4.78 -8.81
C ALA A 122 11.58 -3.57 -8.32
N VAL A 123 10.51 -3.81 -7.57
CA VAL A 123 9.69 -2.76 -6.95
C VAL A 123 9.72 -2.92 -5.44
N PHE A 124 10.24 -1.90 -4.76
CA PHE A 124 10.34 -1.84 -3.30
C PHE A 124 9.28 -0.89 -2.75
N TYR A 125 8.50 -1.36 -1.78
CA TYR A 125 7.57 -0.54 -1.01
C TYR A 125 8.11 -0.39 0.40
N TYR A 126 8.44 0.85 0.76
CA TYR A 126 8.99 1.19 2.06
C TYR A 126 8.00 2.03 2.85
N ASP A 127 7.76 1.62 4.10
CA ASP A 127 7.11 2.46 5.09
C ASP A 127 7.80 2.31 6.46
N GLN A 128 7.58 3.27 7.37
CA GLN A 128 8.22 3.24 8.68
C GLN A 128 7.57 2.24 9.66
N GLU A 129 6.40 1.66 9.33
CA GLU A 129 5.59 0.81 10.22
C GLU A 129 5.94 -0.68 10.04
N ALA A 130 5.99 -1.16 8.80
CA ALA A 130 6.01 -2.59 8.45
C ALA A 130 7.42 -3.20 8.31
N GLY A 131 8.46 -2.48 8.76
CA GLY A 131 9.81 -3.00 8.92
C GLY A 131 10.83 -2.34 7.99
N LYS A 132 11.85 -1.74 8.59
CA LYS A 132 12.96 -1.07 7.90
C LYS A 132 13.76 -2.07 7.05
N ILE A 133 14.14 -1.68 5.84
CA ILE A 133 15.04 -2.48 4.99
C ILE A 133 16.41 -2.57 5.68
N PRO A 134 16.92 -3.78 5.98
CA PRO A 134 18.23 -3.92 6.59
C PRO A 134 19.35 -3.35 5.69
N PRO A 135 20.35 -2.63 6.25
CA PRO A 135 21.44 -2.02 5.47
C PRO A 135 22.25 -2.99 4.59
N ARG A 136 22.27 -4.28 4.93
CA ARG A 136 22.90 -5.33 4.10
C ARG A 136 22.31 -5.43 2.68
N TYR A 137 21.13 -4.86 2.43
CA TYR A 137 20.49 -4.85 1.12
C TYR A 137 20.67 -3.54 0.35
N ASP A 138 21.41 -2.56 0.87
CA ASP A 138 21.57 -1.22 0.25
C ASP A 138 22.09 -1.28 -1.19
N ALA A 139 22.90 -2.28 -1.53
CA ALA A 139 23.41 -2.48 -2.89
C ALA A 139 22.29 -2.70 -3.94
N TYR A 140 21.16 -3.27 -3.52
CA TYR A 140 20.00 -3.57 -4.37
C TYR A 140 18.99 -2.43 -4.45
N LEU A 141 19.14 -1.38 -3.63
CA LEU A 141 18.19 -0.27 -3.59
C LEU A 141 18.58 0.84 -4.56
N PRO A 142 17.63 1.71 -4.93
CA PRO A 142 17.95 2.96 -5.63
C PRO A 142 18.81 3.92 -4.81
N MET A 143 18.72 3.83 -3.48
CA MET A 143 19.49 4.63 -2.54
C MET A 143 19.64 3.89 -1.19
N PRO A 144 20.65 4.21 -0.37
CA PRO A 144 20.87 3.53 0.92
C PRO A 144 19.66 3.65 1.86
N SER A 145 19.35 2.58 2.61
CA SER A 145 18.23 2.53 3.56
C SER A 145 18.25 3.67 4.58
N ALA A 146 19.42 4.04 5.10
CA ALA A 146 19.56 5.18 6.01
C ALA A 146 19.13 6.52 5.37
N ALA A 147 19.38 6.70 4.07
CA ALA A 147 18.96 7.91 3.34
C ALA A 147 17.45 7.89 3.04
N ILE A 148 16.84 6.70 2.88
CA ILE A 148 15.38 6.55 2.78
C ILE A 148 14.75 6.99 4.09
N GLU A 149 15.24 6.48 5.22
CA GLU A 149 14.75 6.84 6.56
C GLU A 149 14.83 8.33 6.82
N ALA A 150 15.97 8.95 6.54
CA ALA A 150 16.18 10.39 6.74
C ALA A 150 15.17 11.22 5.94
N ARG A 151 14.87 10.86 4.70
CA ARG A 151 13.89 11.59 3.86
C ARG A 151 12.46 11.48 4.38
N LEU A 152 12.09 10.34 4.95
CA LEU A 152 10.74 10.13 5.48
C LEU A 152 10.50 10.88 6.81
N GLN A 153 11.55 11.32 7.50
CA GLN A 153 11.43 12.14 8.72
C GLN A 153 10.75 13.49 8.45
N ASP A 154 10.81 13.99 7.22
CA ASP A 154 10.12 15.23 6.81
C ASP A 154 8.59 15.06 6.67
N GLY A 155 8.06 13.85 6.90
CA GLY A 155 6.64 13.54 6.78
C GLY A 155 6.11 13.56 5.35
N LYS A 156 7.00 13.51 4.36
CA LYS A 156 6.67 13.43 2.93
C LYS A 156 6.97 12.03 2.41
N GLY A 157 6.18 11.59 1.42
CA GLY A 157 6.52 10.40 0.64
C GLY A 157 7.52 10.77 -0.45
N PHE A 158 8.13 9.78 -1.08
CA PHE A 158 8.94 9.98 -2.28
C PHE A 158 9.04 8.68 -3.06
N TYR A 159 9.46 8.78 -4.32
CA TYR A 159 9.88 7.62 -5.09
C TYR A 159 11.26 7.86 -5.71
N ALA A 160 11.98 6.77 -5.96
CA ALA A 160 13.30 6.79 -6.57
C ALA A 160 13.39 5.69 -7.63
N VAL A 161 14.08 5.99 -8.73
CA VAL A 161 14.32 5.04 -9.82
C VAL A 161 15.82 4.92 -10.02
N LYS A 162 16.32 3.68 -10.06
CA LYS A 162 17.70 3.37 -10.44
C LYS A 162 17.67 2.62 -11.76
N GLU A 163 18.04 3.33 -12.81
CA GLU A 163 18.18 2.76 -14.14
C GLU A 163 19.31 1.74 -14.18
N ARG A 164 19.15 0.73 -15.05
CA ARG A 164 20.15 -0.30 -15.28
C ARG A 164 20.34 -0.47 -16.78
N PRO A 165 21.54 -0.23 -17.32
CA PRO A 165 21.78 -0.37 -18.76
C PRO A 165 21.41 -1.77 -19.25
N GLY A 166 20.46 -1.84 -20.19
CA GLY A 166 20.01 -3.11 -20.79
C GLY A 166 19.17 -4.02 -19.88
N ALA A 167 18.75 -3.55 -18.70
CA ALA A 167 17.92 -4.30 -17.77
C ALA A 167 16.73 -3.45 -17.29
N PRO A 168 15.64 -4.05 -16.79
CA PRO A 168 14.54 -3.30 -16.16
C PRO A 168 15.06 -2.37 -15.05
N ALA A 169 14.39 -1.26 -14.75
CA ALA A 169 14.83 -0.41 -13.63
C ALA A 169 14.60 -1.07 -12.25
N ILE A 170 15.13 -0.42 -11.22
CA ILE A 170 14.74 -0.67 -9.83
C ILE A 170 13.93 0.54 -9.36
N VAL A 171 12.73 0.30 -8.84
CA VAL A 171 11.80 1.34 -8.40
C VAL A 171 11.57 1.21 -6.90
N LEU A 172 11.63 2.33 -6.18
CA LEU A 172 11.30 2.44 -4.76
C LEU A 172 10.13 3.40 -4.60
N PHE A 173 9.08 2.95 -3.95
CA PHE A 173 8.00 3.78 -3.41
C PHE A 173 8.16 3.84 -1.90
N ALA A 174 8.34 5.04 -1.34
CA ALA A 174 8.56 5.24 0.08
C ALA A 174 7.55 6.23 0.65
N ALA A 175 6.90 5.89 1.75
CA ALA A 175 6.01 6.80 2.46
C ALA A 175 6.21 6.68 3.97
N PRO A 176 5.92 7.73 4.76
CA PRO A 176 6.00 7.63 6.22
C PRO A 176 5.10 6.50 6.76
N ARG A 177 3.88 6.39 6.21
CA ARG A 177 2.90 5.36 6.57
C ARG A 177 2.52 4.52 5.37
N ARG A 178 2.23 3.24 5.61
CA ARG A 178 1.80 2.31 4.56
C ARG A 178 0.59 2.82 3.79
N ALA A 179 -0.36 3.42 4.49
CA ALA A 179 -1.57 3.96 3.88
C ALA A 179 -1.31 5.06 2.83
N GLN A 180 -0.18 5.74 2.92
CA GLN A 180 0.19 6.85 2.02
C GLN A 180 0.88 6.38 0.74
N LEU A 181 1.26 5.10 0.62
CA LEU A 181 1.96 4.57 -0.56
C LEU A 181 1.16 4.77 -1.85
N ALA A 182 -0.16 4.62 -1.81
CA ALA A 182 -1.03 4.86 -2.97
C ALA A 182 -0.92 6.30 -3.53
N SER A 183 -0.68 7.29 -2.66
CA SER A 183 -0.44 8.68 -3.10
C SER A 183 0.90 8.83 -3.80
N VAL A 184 1.93 8.09 -3.36
CA VAL A 184 3.24 8.05 -4.00
C VAL A 184 3.18 7.38 -5.36
N GLU A 185 2.48 6.24 -5.46
CA GLU A 185 2.23 5.56 -6.74
C GLU A 185 1.49 6.46 -7.74
N SER A 186 0.45 7.17 -7.26
CA SER A 186 -0.32 8.09 -8.10
C SER A 186 0.55 9.23 -8.62
N ALA A 187 1.47 9.75 -7.79
CA ALA A 187 2.42 10.79 -8.21
C ALA A 187 3.47 10.26 -9.21
N PHE A 188 3.85 8.98 -9.11
CA PHE A 188 4.71 8.34 -10.10
C PHE A 188 3.98 8.09 -11.43
N ALA A 189 2.70 7.70 -11.38
CA ALA A 189 1.92 7.38 -12.57
C ALA A 189 1.83 8.53 -13.59
N VAL A 190 1.81 9.77 -13.10
CA VAL A 190 1.72 10.98 -13.95
C VAL A 190 3.06 11.42 -14.55
N GLN A 191 4.17 10.75 -14.21
CA GLN A 191 5.49 11.11 -14.74
C GLN A 191 5.66 10.62 -16.17
N THR A 192 6.04 11.52 -17.07
CA THR A 192 6.34 11.17 -18.46
C THR A 192 7.74 10.60 -18.62
N GLU A 193 8.69 11.03 -17.78
CA GLU A 193 10.10 10.63 -17.84
C GLU A 193 10.56 10.02 -16.51
N LEU A 194 11.55 9.13 -16.57
CA LEU A 194 12.14 8.53 -15.37
C LEU A 194 13.06 9.55 -14.70
N PRO A 195 12.81 9.89 -13.43
CA PRO A 195 13.65 10.86 -12.77
C PRO A 195 15.00 10.23 -12.40
N LYS A 196 16.06 11.02 -12.57
CA LYS A 196 17.42 10.64 -12.14
C LYS A 196 17.61 10.78 -10.64
N ASP A 197 16.88 11.73 -10.04
CA ASP A 197 16.92 12.03 -8.61
C ASP A 197 15.62 11.61 -7.92
N PRO A 198 15.64 11.26 -6.62
CA PRO A 198 14.41 10.91 -5.91
C PRO A 198 13.42 12.08 -5.85
N VAL A 199 12.16 11.83 -6.23
CA VAL A 199 11.11 12.83 -6.32
C VAL A 199 10.24 12.79 -5.07
N THR A 200 10.14 13.94 -4.41
CA THR A 200 9.34 14.10 -3.18
C THR A 200 7.87 14.29 -3.51
N VAL A 201 7.00 13.62 -2.76
CA VAL A 201 5.55 13.62 -2.92
C VAL A 201 4.89 14.11 -1.63
N ASN A 202 4.01 15.10 -1.76
CA ASN A 202 3.17 15.52 -0.65
C ASN A 202 2.12 14.44 -0.38
N VAL A 203 2.19 13.81 0.79
CA VAL A 203 1.23 12.80 1.23
C VAL A 203 0.26 13.39 2.26
N PRO A 204 -0.97 12.87 2.39
CA PRO A 204 -1.92 13.34 3.39
C PRO A 204 -1.36 13.19 4.82
N LYS A 205 -1.33 14.28 5.59
CA LYS A 205 -0.76 14.30 6.95
C LYS A 205 -1.63 13.57 7.99
N GLY A 206 -2.94 13.55 7.78
CA GLY A 206 -3.91 12.91 8.68
C GLY A 206 -4.27 11.48 8.26
N LEU A 207 -5.22 10.89 8.98
CA LEU A 207 -5.79 9.59 8.63
C LEU A 207 -6.59 9.70 7.33
N LEU A 208 -6.44 8.70 6.48
CA LEU A 208 -7.24 8.59 5.28
C LEU A 208 -8.67 8.16 5.64
N PRO A 209 -9.68 8.56 4.84
CA PRO A 209 -11.07 8.15 5.07
C PRO A 209 -11.27 6.63 5.22
N ARG A 210 -10.47 5.82 4.50
CA ARG A 210 -10.52 4.36 4.61
C ARG A 210 -10.02 3.83 5.95
N GLU A 211 -8.99 4.45 6.53
CA GLU A 211 -8.44 4.09 7.84
C GLU A 211 -9.47 4.39 8.93
N ILE A 212 -10.07 5.59 8.86
CA ILE A 212 -11.15 6.01 9.77
C ILE A 212 -12.32 5.03 9.68
N LYS A 213 -12.78 4.72 8.47
CA LYS A 213 -13.91 3.80 8.26
C LYS A 213 -13.61 2.40 8.78
N ALA A 214 -12.40 1.88 8.56
CA ALA A 214 -12.00 0.57 9.05
C ALA A 214 -12.02 0.50 10.59
N ALA A 215 -11.42 1.49 11.26
CA ALA A 215 -11.41 1.57 12.73
C ALA A 215 -12.82 1.71 13.32
N MET A 216 -13.64 2.59 12.74
CA MET A 216 -15.04 2.77 13.17
C MET A 216 -15.88 1.50 12.97
N ARG A 217 -15.69 0.79 11.85
CA ARG A 217 -16.37 -0.49 11.58
C ARG A 217 -15.96 -1.59 12.55
N ALA A 218 -14.67 -1.69 12.89
CA ALA A 218 -14.17 -2.67 13.84
C ALA A 218 -14.80 -2.51 15.25
N ARG A 219 -15.23 -1.29 15.59
CA ARG A 219 -15.93 -0.97 16.85
C ARG A 219 -17.43 -0.78 16.71
N PHE A 220 -18.01 -1.11 15.55
CA PHE A 220 -19.42 -0.83 15.27
C PHE A 220 -20.40 -1.51 16.26
N GLY A 221 -20.04 -2.69 16.76
CA GLY A 221 -20.84 -3.40 17.78
C GLY A 221 -21.06 -2.59 19.06
N ALA A 222 -20.12 -1.75 19.48
CA ALA A 222 -20.27 -0.91 20.67
C ALA A 222 -21.31 0.21 20.44
N PHE A 223 -21.28 0.85 19.28
CA PHE A 223 -22.28 1.86 18.92
C PHE A 223 -23.68 1.26 18.76
N ARG A 224 -23.75 0.05 18.18
CA ARG A 224 -25.00 -0.72 18.08
C ARG A 224 -25.58 -1.02 19.46
N ALA A 225 -24.75 -1.45 20.42
CA ALA A 225 -25.21 -1.71 21.79
C ALA A 225 -25.79 -0.45 22.47
N CYS A 226 -25.22 0.73 22.22
CA CYS A 226 -25.78 1.99 22.71
C CYS A 226 -27.20 2.25 22.18
N TYR A 227 -27.44 1.93 20.90
CA TYR A 227 -28.76 2.08 20.28
C TYR A 227 -29.77 1.06 20.80
N GLU A 228 -29.35 -0.19 20.97
CA GLU A 228 -30.20 -1.27 21.48
C GLU A 228 -30.60 -1.07 22.95
N ALA A 229 -29.87 -0.25 23.70
CA ALA A 229 -30.23 0.11 25.07
C ALA A 229 -31.35 1.19 25.17
N LEU A 230 -31.80 1.76 24.05
CA LEU A 230 -32.93 2.69 24.04
C LEU A 230 -34.26 1.96 24.28
N ALA A 231 -35.22 2.66 24.90
CA ALA A 231 -36.56 2.12 25.12
C ALA A 231 -37.32 1.93 23.78
N GLU A 232 -38.19 0.92 23.73
CA GLU A 232 -39.06 0.68 22.59
C GLU A 232 -40.29 1.60 22.59
N PRO A 233 -40.78 2.06 21.42
CA PRO A 233 -40.23 1.81 20.09
C PRO A 233 -38.93 2.62 19.84
N ARG A 234 -37.88 1.97 19.33
CA ARG A 234 -36.59 2.61 19.06
C ARG A 234 -36.70 3.66 17.94
N PRO A 235 -36.17 4.88 18.14
CA PRO A 235 -36.27 5.95 17.14
C PRO A 235 -35.26 5.75 16.01
N ALA A 236 -35.73 5.84 14.75
CA ALA A 236 -34.84 6.00 13.61
C ALA A 236 -34.18 7.38 13.64
N GLY A 237 -32.91 7.47 13.22
CA GLY A 237 -32.23 8.75 13.17
C GLY A 237 -30.75 8.68 12.83
N THR A 238 -30.08 9.82 12.94
CA THR A 238 -28.65 9.95 12.68
C THR A 238 -27.96 10.55 13.90
N PHE A 239 -26.83 9.97 14.26
CA PHE A 239 -25.88 10.54 15.22
C PHE A 239 -24.62 10.95 14.48
N GLU A 240 -24.37 12.26 14.38
CA GLU A 240 -23.16 12.81 13.79
C GLU A 240 -22.09 12.96 14.87
N LEU A 241 -21.09 12.09 14.83
CA LEU A 241 -19.97 12.10 15.75
C LEU A 241 -18.88 13.02 15.21
N ALA A 242 -18.50 14.04 15.98
CA ALA A 242 -17.33 14.87 15.71
C ALA A 242 -16.22 14.53 16.70
N PHE A 243 -15.01 14.26 16.22
CA PHE A 243 -13.90 13.88 17.09
C PHE A 243 -12.54 14.26 16.52
N ALA A 244 -11.56 14.39 17.41
CA ALA A 244 -10.17 14.70 17.07
C ALA A 244 -9.27 13.54 17.49
N ILE A 245 -8.38 13.14 16.59
CA ILE A 245 -7.46 12.02 16.75
C ILE A 245 -6.04 12.57 16.77
N ASP A 246 -5.26 12.21 17.79
CA ASP A 246 -3.88 12.63 17.91
C ASP A 246 -2.89 11.80 17.07
N GLY A 247 -1.61 12.15 17.21
CA GLY A 247 -0.50 11.49 16.54
C GLY A 247 -0.31 10.02 16.92
N ALA A 248 -0.78 9.61 18.09
CA ALA A 248 -0.72 8.24 18.58
C ALA A 248 -1.94 7.41 18.14
N GLY A 249 -2.87 8.00 17.38
CA GLY A 249 -4.10 7.35 16.94
C GLY A 249 -5.17 7.26 18.04
N LYS A 250 -5.08 8.08 19.09
CA LYS A 250 -6.05 8.14 20.19
C LYS A 250 -7.01 9.31 20.00
N VAL A 251 -8.27 9.09 20.36
CA VAL A 251 -9.30 10.13 20.32
C VAL A 251 -9.14 11.07 21.52
N GLN A 252 -8.81 12.33 21.26
CA GLN A 252 -8.60 13.36 22.28
C GLN A 252 -9.90 14.05 22.69
N SER A 253 -10.77 14.32 21.72
CA SER A 253 -12.08 14.91 21.97
C SER A 253 -13.14 14.21 21.13
N ALA A 254 -14.33 14.06 21.68
CA ALA A 254 -15.50 13.55 20.98
C ALA A 254 -16.74 14.32 21.45
N SER A 255 -17.57 14.75 20.50
CA SER A 255 -18.82 15.46 20.72
C SER A 255 -19.87 15.08 19.68
N SER A 256 -21.15 15.34 19.97
CA SER A 256 -22.19 15.32 18.94
C SER A 256 -22.08 16.60 18.08
N ALA A 257 -22.41 16.48 16.80
CA ALA A 257 -22.45 17.60 15.86
C ALA A 257 -23.89 18.04 15.54
N ASN A 258 -24.01 19.14 14.79
CA ASN A 258 -25.31 19.75 14.48
C ASN A 258 -26.24 18.84 13.66
N GLY A 259 -25.71 17.92 12.85
CA GLY A 259 -26.52 16.95 12.09
C GLY A 259 -27.08 15.78 12.91
N THR A 260 -26.83 15.74 14.22
CA THR A 260 -27.43 14.72 15.11
C THR A 260 -28.92 14.99 15.32
N THR A 261 -29.76 14.05 14.87
CA THR A 261 -31.22 14.04 15.11
C THR A 261 -31.59 13.26 16.38
N MET A 262 -30.72 12.37 16.84
CA MET A 262 -30.93 11.56 18.05
C MET A 262 -30.24 12.17 19.27
N ARG A 263 -31.01 12.83 20.14
CA ARG A 263 -30.49 13.66 21.26
C ARG A 263 -30.76 13.09 22.65
N ALA A 264 -30.99 11.78 22.76
CA ALA A 264 -31.20 11.15 24.07
C ALA A 264 -29.89 11.13 24.87
N THR A 265 -29.86 11.77 26.05
CA THR A 265 -28.64 11.99 26.84
C THR A 265 -27.88 10.70 27.18
N GLY A 266 -28.58 9.62 27.53
CA GLY A 266 -27.96 8.33 27.83
C GLY A 266 -27.28 7.70 26.61
N PHE A 267 -27.94 7.78 25.46
CA PHE A 267 -27.42 7.30 24.18
C PHE A 267 -26.22 8.13 23.71
N GLU A 268 -26.33 9.46 23.75
CA GLU A 268 -25.24 10.36 23.37
C GLU A 268 -23.97 10.07 24.20
N ARG A 269 -24.10 9.97 25.53
CA ARG A 269 -22.97 9.61 26.39
C ARG A 269 -22.34 8.27 26.01
N CYS A 270 -23.16 7.23 25.81
CA CYS A 270 -22.68 5.91 25.41
C CYS A 270 -21.93 5.97 24.07
N MET A 271 -22.47 6.70 23.08
CA MET A 271 -21.83 6.89 21.78
C MET A 271 -20.48 7.59 21.89
N LEU A 272 -20.38 8.64 22.72
CA LEU A 272 -19.14 9.38 22.93
C LEU A 272 -18.08 8.55 23.68
N GLU A 273 -18.49 7.71 24.63
CA GLU A 273 -17.60 6.76 25.31
C GLU A 273 -17.09 5.69 24.34
N GLY A 274 -17.99 5.11 23.53
CA GLY A 274 -17.63 4.19 22.45
C GLY A 274 -16.62 4.81 21.49
N ALA A 275 -16.83 6.07 21.08
CA ALA A 275 -15.93 6.81 20.21
C ALA A 275 -14.53 7.00 20.82
N ARG A 276 -14.45 7.39 22.10
CA ARG A 276 -13.17 7.57 22.80
C ARG A 276 -12.37 6.28 22.94
N SER A 277 -13.05 5.12 22.91
CA SER A 277 -12.41 3.80 22.97
C SER A 277 -11.87 3.30 21.63
N VAL A 278 -12.15 4.01 20.52
CA VAL A 278 -11.66 3.61 19.19
C VAL A 278 -10.17 3.91 19.10
N GLU A 279 -9.41 2.93 18.61
CA GLU A 279 -7.99 3.07 18.32
C GLU A 279 -7.79 3.18 16.81
N PHE A 280 -7.04 4.19 16.39
CA PHE A 280 -6.68 4.42 15.01
C PHE A 280 -5.20 4.09 14.78
N PRO A 281 -4.78 3.85 13.53
CA PRO A 281 -3.37 3.80 13.19
C PRO A 281 -2.65 5.06 13.65
N ALA A 282 -1.42 4.92 14.15
CA ALA A 282 -0.61 6.07 14.54
C ALA A 282 -0.25 6.92 13.31
N LEU A 283 -0.12 8.22 13.50
CA LEU A 283 0.29 9.16 12.44
C LEU A 283 1.81 9.35 12.37
N GLY A 284 2.57 8.72 13.27
CA GLY A 284 4.03 8.77 13.27
C GLY A 284 4.63 10.13 13.69
N GLY A 285 3.86 11.02 14.32
CA GLY A 285 4.32 12.35 14.72
C GLY A 285 3.19 13.28 15.21
N ALA A 286 3.42 14.60 15.23
CA ALA A 286 2.51 15.63 15.77
C ALA A 286 1.26 15.92 14.91
N GLY A 287 0.79 14.95 14.12
CA GLY A 287 -0.41 15.10 13.30
C GLY A 287 -1.69 15.03 14.14
N GLU A 288 -2.68 15.83 13.79
CA GLU A 288 -4.05 15.73 14.31
C GLU A 288 -5.01 15.53 13.14
N THR A 289 -6.02 14.67 13.32
CA THR A 289 -7.10 14.49 12.36
C THR A 289 -8.44 14.77 13.01
N THR A 290 -9.14 15.80 12.54
CA THR A 290 -10.53 16.07 12.93
C THR A 290 -11.48 15.39 11.96
N VAL A 291 -12.46 14.66 12.48
CA VAL A 291 -13.39 13.83 11.72
C VAL A 291 -14.82 14.17 12.08
N ARG A 292 -15.71 14.18 11.08
CA ARG A 292 -17.17 14.12 11.24
C ARG A 292 -17.66 12.81 10.62
N TYR A 293 -18.29 11.97 11.43
CA TYR A 293 -18.71 10.63 11.02
C TYR A 293 -20.20 10.42 11.33
N PRO A 294 -21.08 10.41 10.31
CA PRO A 294 -22.49 10.14 10.51
C PRO A 294 -22.75 8.64 10.71
N ILE A 295 -23.55 8.30 11.71
CA ILE A 295 -24.05 6.95 11.97
C ILE A 295 -25.56 6.98 11.89
N THR A 296 -26.14 6.26 10.93
CA THR A 296 -27.58 6.13 10.78
C THR A 296 -28.08 4.88 11.50
N PHE A 297 -29.13 5.03 12.29
CA PHE A 297 -29.82 3.96 12.98
C PHE A 297 -31.25 3.83 12.45
N GLN A 298 -31.69 2.60 12.29
CA GLN A 298 -33.06 2.25 11.95
C GLN A 298 -33.52 1.13 12.88
N PRO A 299 -34.79 1.13 13.34
CA PRO A 299 -35.36 -0.04 14.00
C PRO A 299 -35.40 -1.20 13.00
N ASP A 300 -35.14 -2.40 13.50
CA ASP A 300 -35.23 -3.64 12.73
C ASP A 300 -36.70 -3.94 12.33
#